data_AF-A0ABD7D0Y7-F1
#
_entry.id   AF-A0ABD7D0Y7-F1
#
_cell.length_a   1.000
_cell.length_b   1.000
_cell.length_c   1.000
_cell.angle_alpha   90.00
_cell.angle_beta   90.00
_cell.angle_gamma   90.00
#
_symmetry.space_group_name_H-M   'P 1'
#
loop_
_entity.id
_entity.type
_entity.pdbx_description
1 polymer ?
#
loop_
_entity_poly.entity_id
_entity_poly.type
_entity_poly.pdbx_seq_one_letter_code
_entity_poly.pdbx_strand_id
1 'polypeptide(L)'
;MAWDEWEQLKADAATRQPTRTQLNHLPPEPSGGGGNPQGDLAVNQTDLAAIGDAAFELRQHFGQAGKHARAASQKAAGGLKSQGFALGGALDHVASRWIDQCRSLLDATAHISNHLDFTKGAHAGDEVHIAGTVSSIATLDAGFSERKSS
;
A
#
# COMPACT_ATOMS: atom_id res chain seq x y z
N MET A 1 54.86 -3.10 8.99
CA MET A 1 54.75 -1.74 8.42
C MET A 1 53.28 -1.28 8.39
N ALA A 2 52.40 -1.75 7.50
CA ALA A 2 50.98 -1.32 7.52
C ALA A 2 50.17 -1.84 8.73
N TRP A 3 50.59 -2.96 9.34
CA TRP A 3 49.94 -3.56 10.50
C TRP A 3 50.18 -2.78 11.80
N ASP A 4 51.39 -2.24 11.96
CA ASP A 4 51.78 -1.46 13.15
C ASP A 4 51.06 -0.11 13.17
N GLU A 5 50.89 0.50 11.99
CA GLU A 5 50.09 1.72 11.80
C GLU A 5 48.61 1.47 12.11
N TRP A 6 48.08 0.28 11.78
CA TRP A 6 46.70 -0.08 12.08
C TRP A 6 46.45 -0.29 13.59
N GLU A 7 47.39 -0.92 14.29
CA GLU A 7 47.31 -1.06 15.76
C GLU A 7 47.40 0.29 16.47
N GLN A 8 48.27 1.20 16.00
CA GLN A 8 48.32 2.57 16.53
C GLN A 8 47.01 3.32 16.31
N LEU A 9 46.39 3.22 15.14
CA LEU A 9 45.12 3.87 14.84
C LEU A 9 43.97 3.37 15.74
N LYS A 10 43.95 2.08 16.11
CA LYS A 10 42.96 1.54 17.05
C LYS A 10 43.20 2.02 18.48
N ALA A 11 44.46 2.07 18.93
CA ALA A 11 44.80 2.59 20.25
C ALA A 11 44.44 4.07 20.39
N ASP A 12 44.68 4.86 19.35
CA ASP A 12 44.27 6.27 19.26
C ASP A 12 42.75 6.45 19.22
N ALA A 13 42.03 5.55 18.54
CA ALA A 13 40.57 5.57 18.52
C ALA A 13 39.95 5.17 19.88
N ALA A 14 40.60 4.27 20.63
CA ALA A 14 40.15 3.85 21.96
C ALA A 14 40.43 4.91 23.05
N THR A 15 41.49 5.71 22.88
CA THR A 15 41.83 6.81 23.80
C THR A 15 41.03 8.09 23.52
N ARG A 16 40.59 8.31 22.28
CA ARG A 16 39.57 9.30 21.96
C ARG A 16 38.25 8.83 22.56
N GLN A 17 37.82 9.47 23.66
CA GLN A 17 36.45 9.31 24.15
C GLN A 17 35.49 9.45 22.97
N PRO A 18 34.54 8.51 22.80
CA PRO A 18 33.63 8.55 21.66
C PRO A 18 32.94 9.92 21.68
N THR A 19 33.03 10.64 20.57
CA THR A 19 32.20 11.83 20.34
C THR A 19 30.78 11.39 20.59
N ARG A 20 30.22 11.77 21.75
CA ARG A 20 28.93 11.28 22.20
C ARG A 20 27.91 11.83 21.22
N THR A 21 27.44 10.99 20.29
CA THR A 21 26.34 11.30 19.40
C THR A 21 25.12 11.54 20.28
N GLN A 22 24.81 12.81 20.54
CA GLN A 22 23.54 13.16 21.18
C GLN A 22 22.46 13.01 20.11
N LEU A 23 21.87 11.82 20.05
CA LEU A 23 20.57 11.64 19.41
C LEU A 23 19.54 12.32 20.30
N ASN A 24 18.82 13.30 19.75
CA ASN A 24 17.67 13.90 20.44
C ASN A 24 16.68 12.77 20.73
N HIS A 25 16.51 12.41 22.00
CA HIS A 25 15.52 11.44 22.45
C HIS A 25 14.51 12.14 23.33
N LEU A 26 13.23 11.81 23.12
CA LEU A 26 12.16 12.20 24.03
C LEU A 26 12.39 11.46 25.37
N PRO A 27 12.15 12.09 26.54
CA PRO A 27 12.37 11.44 27.82
C PRO A 27 11.64 10.09 27.90
N PRO A 28 12.26 9.05 28.49
CA PRO A 28 11.57 7.79 28.74
C PRO A 28 10.43 8.05 29.73
N GLU A 29 9.20 7.91 29.26
CA GLU A 29 8.00 7.90 30.10
C GLU A 29 8.12 6.77 31.15
N PRO A 30 7.65 7.01 32.39
CA PRO A 30 7.78 6.05 33.46
C PRO A 30 7.03 4.75 33.12
N SER A 31 7.80 3.68 33.18
CA SER A 31 7.44 2.26 33.13
C SER A 31 5.97 1.95 33.39
N GLY A 32 5.19 1.70 32.34
CA GLY A 32 3.79 1.26 32.48
C GLY A 32 3.11 0.94 31.15
N GLY A 33 3.35 -0.27 30.62
CA GLY A 33 2.55 -0.87 29.56
C GLY A 33 2.97 -0.48 28.14
N GLY A 34 3.55 -1.44 27.40
CA GLY A 34 3.91 -1.27 26.00
C GLY A 34 2.69 -0.99 25.12
N GLY A 35 2.46 0.29 24.84
CA GLY A 35 1.74 0.71 23.65
C GLY A 35 2.72 0.75 22.50
N ASN A 36 2.49 -0.06 21.48
CA ASN A 36 3.23 -0.06 20.22
C ASN A 36 3.32 1.39 19.69
N PRO A 37 4.51 1.97 19.43
CA PRO A 37 4.62 3.31 18.84
C PRO A 37 4.17 3.34 17.37
N GLN A 38 3.96 2.16 16.80
CA GLN A 38 3.31 1.94 15.52
C GLN A 38 1.81 1.80 15.81
N GLY A 39 1.01 2.80 15.42
CA GLY A 39 -0.43 2.77 15.64
C GLY A 39 -1.05 1.44 15.22
N ASP A 40 -2.17 1.09 15.85
CA ASP A 40 -2.94 -0.15 15.63
C ASP A 40 -3.55 -0.19 14.21
N LEU A 41 -2.69 -0.22 13.20
CA LEU A 41 -3.01 -0.34 11.78
C LEU A 41 -3.12 -1.83 11.46
N ALA A 42 -3.99 -2.53 12.20
CA ALA A 42 -4.42 -3.86 11.83
C ALA A 42 -5.48 -3.73 10.73
N VAL A 43 -5.23 -4.35 9.58
CA VAL A 43 -6.22 -4.43 8.50
C VAL A 43 -6.58 -5.90 8.26
N ASN A 44 -7.87 -6.20 8.24
CA ASN A 44 -8.32 -7.58 8.03
C ASN A 44 -8.51 -7.86 6.53
N GLN A 45 -8.20 -9.08 6.11
CA GLN A 45 -8.35 -9.49 4.71
C GLN A 45 -9.80 -9.45 4.22
N THR A 46 -10.78 -9.66 5.12
CA THR A 46 -12.21 -9.51 4.79
C THR A 46 -12.56 -8.07 4.44
N ASP A 47 -12.02 -7.11 5.19
CA ASP A 47 -12.27 -5.68 4.96
C ASP A 47 -11.64 -5.22 3.63
N LEU A 48 -10.42 -5.69 3.35
CA LEU A 48 -9.76 -5.43 2.05
C LEU A 48 -10.51 -6.06 0.88
N ALA A 49 -11.02 -7.28 1.04
CA ALA A 49 -11.82 -7.94 0.00
C ALA A 49 -13.11 -7.15 -0.28
N ALA A 50 -13.80 -6.70 0.77
CA ALA A 50 -15.01 -5.89 0.63
C ALA A 50 -14.75 -4.55 -0.11
N ILE A 51 -13.60 -3.92 0.13
CA ILE A 51 -13.20 -2.69 -0.61
C ILE A 51 -12.94 -3.01 -2.08
N GLY A 52 -12.25 -4.12 -2.38
CA GLY A 52 -12.01 -4.58 -3.74
C GLY A 52 -13.32 -4.84 -4.50
N ASP A 53 -14.25 -5.56 -3.87
CA ASP A 53 -15.58 -5.86 -4.43
C ASP A 53 -16.37 -4.57 -4.69
N ALA A 54 -16.41 -3.64 -3.73
CA ALA A 54 -17.09 -2.35 -3.89
C ALA A 54 -16.48 -1.51 -5.02
N ALA A 55 -15.16 -1.51 -5.17
CA ALA A 55 -14.48 -0.82 -6.27
C ALA A 55 -14.82 -1.46 -7.63
N PHE A 56 -14.88 -2.79 -7.69
CA PHE A 56 -15.29 -3.51 -8.89
C PHE A 56 -16.75 -3.21 -9.26
N GLU A 57 -17.69 -3.30 -8.33
CA GLU A 57 -19.10 -2.97 -8.57
C GLU A 57 -19.27 -1.52 -9.04
N LEU A 58 -18.61 -0.57 -8.36
CA LEU A 58 -18.62 0.84 -8.74
C LEU A 58 -18.13 1.00 -10.18
N ARG A 59 -17.03 0.35 -10.56
CA ARG A 59 -16.49 0.38 -11.92
C ARG A 59 -17.53 -0.07 -12.96
N GLN A 60 -18.21 -1.19 -12.69
CA GLN A 60 -19.19 -1.75 -13.62
C GLN A 60 -20.41 -0.84 -13.79
N HIS A 61 -21.02 -0.42 -12.68
CA HIS A 61 -22.25 0.39 -12.70
C HIS A 61 -21.99 1.80 -13.21
N PHE A 62 -20.93 2.44 -12.71
CA PHE A 62 -20.58 3.80 -13.11
C PHE A 62 -20.16 3.89 -14.58
N GLY A 63 -19.48 2.86 -15.10
CA GLY A 63 -19.13 2.79 -16.52
C GLY A 63 -20.35 2.79 -17.43
N GLN A 64 -21.42 2.10 -17.05
CA GLN A 64 -22.67 2.08 -17.82
C GLN A 64 -23.45 3.40 -17.67
N ALA A 65 -23.62 3.88 -16.44
CA ALA A 65 -24.32 5.14 -16.17
C ALA A 65 -23.64 6.34 -16.84
N GLY A 66 -22.31 6.41 -16.79
CA GLY A 66 -21.51 7.45 -17.42
C GLY A 66 -21.67 7.48 -18.94
N LYS A 67 -21.73 6.31 -19.60
CA LYS A 67 -22.01 6.21 -21.05
C LYS A 67 -23.42 6.69 -21.40
N HIS A 68 -24.42 6.33 -20.61
CA HIS A 68 -25.79 6.82 -20.82
C HIS A 68 -25.88 8.35 -20.67
N ALA A 69 -25.30 8.91 -19.61
CA ALA A 69 -25.28 10.35 -19.36
C ALA A 69 -24.57 11.11 -20.49
N ARG A 70 -23.46 10.56 -21.01
CA ARG A 70 -22.79 11.08 -22.21
C ARG A 70 -23.74 11.11 -23.41
N ALA A 71 -24.32 9.96 -23.75
CA ALA A 71 -25.14 9.84 -24.97
C ALA A 71 -26.35 10.79 -24.93
N ALA A 72 -27.01 10.89 -23.77
CA ALA A 72 -28.11 11.83 -23.56
C ALA A 72 -27.66 13.29 -23.71
N SER A 73 -26.53 13.66 -23.08
CA SER A 73 -25.98 15.02 -23.15
C SER A 73 -25.57 15.42 -24.57
N GLN A 74 -24.91 14.52 -25.31
CA GLN A 74 -24.50 14.77 -26.69
C GLN A 74 -25.71 14.89 -27.63
N LYS A 75 -26.76 14.09 -27.43
CA LYS A 75 -28.01 14.21 -28.18
C LYS A 75 -28.68 15.56 -27.93
N ALA A 76 -28.79 15.97 -26.66
CA ALA A 76 -29.34 17.27 -26.28
C ALA A 76 -28.51 18.43 -26.86
N ALA A 77 -27.18 18.33 -26.78
CA ALA A 77 -26.25 19.31 -27.35
C ALA A 77 -26.44 19.46 -28.86
N GLY A 78 -26.56 18.35 -29.59
CA GLY A 78 -26.84 18.35 -31.02
C GLY A 78 -28.19 19.02 -31.37
N GLY A 79 -29.24 18.72 -30.59
CA GLY A 79 -30.55 19.36 -30.74
C GLY A 79 -30.52 20.86 -30.48
N LEU A 80 -29.77 21.32 -29.47
CA LEU A 80 -29.60 22.75 -29.20
C LEU A 80 -28.80 23.45 -30.31
N LYS A 81 -27.74 22.82 -30.82
CA LYS A 81 -26.95 23.34 -31.94
C LYS A 81 -27.80 23.49 -33.22
N SER A 82 -28.64 22.50 -33.54
CA SER A 82 -29.48 22.56 -34.74
C SER A 82 -30.54 23.65 -34.69
N GLN A 83 -30.94 24.07 -33.49
CA GLN A 83 -31.83 25.20 -33.26
C GLN A 83 -31.09 26.55 -33.16
N GLY A 84 -29.76 26.57 -33.36
CA GLY A 84 -28.95 27.79 -33.32
C GLY A 84 -28.53 28.26 -31.91
N PHE A 85 -28.79 27.47 -30.86
CA PHE A 85 -28.40 27.85 -29.50
C PHE A 85 -26.92 27.56 -29.23
N ALA A 86 -26.17 28.61 -28.86
CA ALA A 86 -24.76 28.51 -28.44
C ALA A 86 -24.56 27.55 -27.25
N LEU A 87 -25.58 27.41 -26.38
CA LEU A 87 -25.59 26.47 -25.26
C LEU A 87 -25.33 25.03 -25.70
N GLY A 88 -25.69 24.64 -26.92
CA GLY A 88 -25.39 23.32 -27.45
C GLY A 88 -23.89 23.03 -27.57
N GLY A 89 -23.07 24.03 -27.91
CA GLY A 89 -21.61 23.92 -27.90
C GLY A 89 -21.05 23.72 -26.48
N ALA A 90 -21.54 24.50 -25.52
CA ALA A 90 -21.14 24.40 -24.12
C ALA A 90 -21.51 23.03 -23.52
N LEU A 91 -22.72 22.52 -23.79
CA LEU A 91 -23.15 21.21 -23.30
C LEU A 91 -22.32 20.07 -23.88
N ASP A 92 -21.93 20.14 -25.15
CA ASP A 92 -21.05 19.15 -25.78
C ASP A 92 -19.64 19.14 -25.14
N HIS A 93 -19.13 20.32 -24.80
CA HIS A 93 -17.87 20.43 -24.07
C HIS A 93 -17.96 19.80 -22.67
N VAL A 94 -19.02 20.10 -21.91
CA VAL A 94 -19.27 19.48 -20.59
C VAL A 94 -19.41 17.96 -20.71
N ALA A 95 -20.16 17.48 -21.70
CA ALA A 95 -20.31 16.05 -21.96
C ALA A 95 -18.96 15.38 -22.23
N SER A 96 -18.07 16.05 -22.97
CA SER A 96 -16.70 15.60 -23.26
C SER A 96 -15.86 15.49 -21.99
N ARG A 97 -15.85 16.54 -21.16
CA ARG A 97 -15.13 16.56 -19.87
C ARG A 97 -15.62 15.51 -18.88
N TRP A 98 -16.94 15.26 -18.86
CA TRP A 98 -17.53 14.21 -18.05
C TRP A 98 -16.94 12.82 -18.35
N ILE A 99 -16.67 12.50 -19.62
CA ILE A 99 -16.06 11.21 -19.98
C ILE A 99 -14.65 11.08 -19.44
N ASP A 100 -13.85 12.14 -19.55
CA ASP A 100 -12.47 12.12 -19.08
C ASP A 100 -12.45 11.87 -17.57
N GLN A 101 -13.33 12.55 -16.84
CA GLN A 101 -13.48 12.33 -15.40
C GLN A 101 -13.97 10.92 -15.09
N CYS A 102 -14.91 10.39 -15.89
CA CYS A 102 -15.38 9.02 -15.72
C CYS A 102 -14.26 8.01 -15.92
N ARG A 103 -13.45 8.17 -16.97
CA ARG A 103 -12.31 7.29 -17.24
C ARG A 103 -11.31 7.31 -16.09
N SER A 104 -10.96 8.50 -15.61
CA SER A 104 -10.04 8.64 -14.46
C SER A 104 -10.55 7.90 -13.22
N LEU A 105 -11.85 7.99 -12.92
CA LEU A 105 -12.43 7.25 -11.80
C LEU A 105 -12.42 5.73 -12.04
N LEU A 106 -12.81 5.28 -13.23
CA LEU A 106 -12.81 3.85 -13.58
C LEU A 106 -11.41 3.25 -13.51
N ASP A 107 -10.39 3.97 -13.98
CA ASP A 107 -8.99 3.55 -13.89
C ASP A 107 -8.55 3.46 -12.42
N ALA A 108 -8.90 4.45 -11.59
CA ALA A 108 -8.59 4.41 -10.15
C ALA A 108 -9.24 3.21 -9.45
N THR A 109 -10.52 2.91 -9.74
CA THR A 109 -11.19 1.72 -9.18
C THR A 109 -10.56 0.41 -9.64
N ALA A 110 -10.12 0.32 -10.89
CA ALA A 110 -9.40 -0.85 -11.40
C ALA A 110 -8.04 -1.01 -10.73
N HIS A 111 -7.31 0.10 -10.52
CA HIS A 111 -6.04 0.09 -9.79
C HIS A 111 -6.20 -0.40 -8.34
N ILE A 112 -7.23 0.08 -7.62
CA ILE A 112 -7.50 -0.35 -6.25
C ILE A 112 -7.82 -1.84 -6.21
N SER A 113 -8.76 -2.32 -7.04
CA SER A 113 -9.14 -3.73 -7.11
C SER A 113 -7.93 -4.63 -7.38
N ASN A 114 -7.16 -4.32 -8.42
CA ASN A 114 -5.98 -5.09 -8.78
C ASN A 114 -4.91 -5.08 -7.69
N HIS A 115 -4.70 -3.94 -7.02
CA HIS A 115 -3.69 -3.84 -5.97
C HIS A 115 -4.09 -4.67 -4.74
N LEU A 116 -5.36 -4.67 -4.38
CA LEU A 116 -5.87 -5.45 -3.25
C LEU A 116 -5.81 -6.96 -3.54
N ASP A 117 -6.17 -7.38 -4.76
CA ASP A 117 -6.03 -8.78 -5.19
C ASP A 117 -4.58 -9.26 -5.14
N PHE A 118 -3.64 -8.42 -5.62
CA PHE A 118 -2.21 -8.72 -5.56
C PHE A 118 -1.71 -8.85 -4.12
N THR A 119 -2.01 -7.87 -3.26
CA THR A 119 -1.56 -7.85 -1.86
C THR A 119 -2.12 -9.04 -1.07
N LYS A 120 -3.38 -9.42 -1.32
CA LYS A 120 -3.97 -10.64 -0.76
C LYS A 120 -3.22 -11.90 -1.17
N GLY A 121 -2.88 -12.02 -2.45
CA GLY A 121 -2.10 -13.14 -2.98
C GLY A 121 -0.68 -13.20 -2.41
N ALA A 122 0.02 -12.07 -2.33
CA ALA A 122 1.37 -11.98 -1.79
C ALA A 122 1.43 -12.42 -0.31
N HIS A 123 0.56 -11.87 0.53
CA HIS A 123 0.53 -12.23 1.95
C HIS A 123 0.13 -13.69 2.20
N ALA A 124 -0.76 -14.25 1.40
CA ALA A 124 -1.07 -15.69 1.49
C ALA A 124 0.17 -16.55 1.19
N GLY A 125 1.02 -16.14 0.25
CA GLY A 125 2.29 -16.81 -0.04
C GLY A 125 3.31 -16.68 1.09
N ASP A 126 3.44 -15.49 1.65
CA ASP A 126 4.36 -15.22 2.78
C ASP A 126 3.96 -16.05 4.01
N GLU A 127 2.67 -16.17 4.32
CA GLU A 127 2.18 -16.95 5.45
C GLU A 127 2.56 -18.45 5.32
N VAL A 128 2.44 -19.00 4.10
CA VAL A 128 2.87 -20.39 3.81
C VAL A 128 4.38 -20.54 3.97
N HIS A 129 5.17 -19.56 3.51
CA HIS A 129 6.62 -19.59 3.64
C HIS A 129 7.08 -19.51 5.11
N ILE A 130 6.47 -18.61 5.89
CA ILE A 130 6.74 -18.46 7.33
C ILE A 130 6.37 -19.75 8.06
N ALA A 131 5.16 -20.29 7.83
CA ALA A 131 4.72 -21.54 8.46
C ALA A 131 5.68 -22.70 8.16
N GLY A 132 6.12 -22.84 6.90
CA GLY A 132 7.10 -23.84 6.50
C GLY A 132 8.45 -23.66 7.19
N THR A 133 8.95 -22.43 7.27
CA THR A 133 10.25 -22.12 7.90
C THR A 133 10.21 -22.37 9.41
N VAL A 134 9.15 -21.92 10.09
CA VAL A 134 8.95 -22.14 11.53
C VAL A 134 8.83 -23.63 11.84
N SER A 135 8.09 -24.39 11.04
CA SER A 135 7.99 -25.86 11.19
C SER A 135 9.34 -26.55 11.02
N SER A 136 10.17 -26.10 10.07
CA SER A 136 11.52 -26.64 9.86
C SER A 136 12.44 -26.37 11.04
N ILE A 137 12.41 -25.15 11.59
CA ILE A 137 13.17 -24.78 12.79
C ILE A 137 12.75 -25.64 13.98
N ALA A 138 11.45 -25.81 14.22
CA ALA A 138 10.95 -26.66 15.30
C ALA A 138 11.41 -28.12 15.15
N THR A 139 11.42 -28.64 13.92
CA THR A 139 11.92 -30.00 13.62
C THR A 139 13.42 -30.12 13.91
N LEU A 140 14.21 -29.11 13.51
CA LEU A 140 15.65 -29.08 13.79
C LEU A 140 15.92 -29.03 15.30
N ASP A 141 15.21 -28.18 16.04
CA ASP A 141 15.38 -28.00 17.48
C ASP A 141 15.07 -29.27 18.28
N ALA A 142 14.02 -30.00 17.89
CA ALA A 142 13.71 -31.32 18.44
C ALA A 142 14.86 -32.30 18.22
N GLY A 143 15.43 -32.36 17.01
CA GLY A 143 16.57 -33.23 16.70
C GLY A 143 17.87 -32.85 17.43
N PHE A 144 18.10 -31.55 17.71
CA PHE A 144 19.22 -31.12 18.55
C PHE A 144 19.04 -31.51 20.02
N SER A 145 17.80 -31.48 20.52
CA SER A 145 17.46 -31.85 21.89
C SER A 145 17.62 -33.35 22.13
N GLU A 146 17.18 -34.19 21.19
CA GLU A 146 17.29 -35.65 21.25
C GLU A 146 18.77 -36.11 21.29
N ARG A 147 19.64 -35.48 20.48
CA ARG A 147 21.10 -35.73 20.52
C ARG A 147 21.78 -35.31 21.81
N LYS A 148 21.22 -34.35 22.57
CA LYS A 148 21.77 -33.92 23.87
C LYS A 148 21.41 -34.88 25.00
N SER A 149 20.34 -35.66 24.83
CA SER A 149 19.86 -36.62 25.84
C SER A 149 20.43 -38.03 25.69
N SER A 150 21.22 -38.30 24.64
CA SER A 150 21.90 -39.58 24.40
C SER A 150 23.41 -39.47 24.64
#